data_AF-A0A1Q3HEI0-F1
#
_entry.id   AF-A0A1Q3HEI0-F1
#
_cell.length_a   1.000
_cell.length_b   1.000
_cell.length_c   1.000
_cell.angle_alpha   90.00
_cell.angle_beta   90.00
_cell.angle_gamma   90.00
#
_symmetry.space_group_name_H-M   'P 1'
#
loop_
_entity.id
_entity.type
_entity.pdbx_description
1 polymer ?
#
loop_
_entity_poly.entity_id
_entity_poly.type
_entity_poly.pdbx_seq_one_letter_code
_entity_poly.pdbx_strand_id
1 'polypeptide(L)'
;MLFTQLSFARLNSPYVGLEAAYRTPLATEGRWNHVLVGGGLRVARKPALPEFTDITLPLEVFLQARLRARVGPWEPSVGPELGLSGMSVLYRRIIPAEGEDPQEQSRLSPFYFAIGAAPLRFHFGRFTVSALEFHVGTVSFPHNSAVRLQLGLLHGGIQL
;
A
#
# COMPACT_ATOMS: atom_id res chain seq x y z
N MET A 1 15.29 38.34 -11.04
CA MET A 1 14.19 37.39 -10.83
C MET A 1 14.75 36.16 -10.14
N LEU A 2 14.55 36.01 -8.84
CA LEU A 2 14.85 34.77 -8.13
C LEU A 2 13.64 33.84 -8.27
N PHE A 3 13.79 32.76 -9.02
CA PHE A 3 12.87 31.63 -8.96
C PHE A 3 13.25 30.80 -7.74
N THR A 4 12.58 31.02 -6.62
CA THR A 4 12.73 30.19 -5.42
C THR A 4 12.02 28.86 -5.68
N GLN A 5 12.78 27.84 -6.09
CA GLN A 5 12.32 26.44 -6.12
C GLN A 5 11.94 26.00 -4.69
N LEU A 6 10.65 25.76 -4.43
CA LEU A 6 10.09 25.17 -3.21
C LEU A 6 8.85 24.39 -3.66
N SER A 7 8.63 23.09 -3.51
CA SER A 7 9.26 22.02 -2.73
C SER A 7 8.89 20.68 -3.40
N PHE A 8 9.85 19.84 -3.83
CA PHE A 8 9.56 18.59 -4.55
C PHE A 8 9.21 17.39 -3.63
N ALA A 9 9.13 17.58 -2.31
CA ALA A 9 8.90 16.51 -1.36
C ALA A 9 7.82 16.89 -0.34
N ARG A 10 6.55 16.75 -0.72
CA ARG A 10 5.45 16.78 0.26
C ARG A 10 5.26 15.38 0.83
N LEU A 11 5.57 15.22 2.12
CA LEU A 11 5.26 14.00 2.85
C LEU A 11 3.83 14.11 3.37
N ASN A 12 2.94 13.23 2.90
CA ASN A 12 1.60 13.15 3.47
C ASN A 12 1.66 12.64 4.90
N SER A 13 0.71 13.08 5.74
CA SER A 13 0.56 12.56 7.10
C SER A 13 0.42 11.04 7.07
N PRO A 14 1.11 10.30 7.96
CA PRO A 14 1.03 8.85 7.99
C PRO A 14 -0.41 8.42 8.29
N TYR A 15 -0.85 7.32 7.68
CA TYR A 15 -2.11 6.68 7.99
C TYR A 15 -1.86 5.41 8.80
N VAL A 16 -2.76 5.08 9.71
CA VAL A 16 -2.78 3.79 10.41
C VAL A 16 -4.03 3.04 9.95
N GLY A 17 -3.88 1.79 9.56
CA GLY A 17 -4.95 1.05 8.92
C GLY A 17 -4.97 -0.43 9.24
N LEU A 18 -6.02 -1.07 8.72
CA LEU A 18 -6.24 -2.51 8.77
C LEU A 18 -6.33 -3.05 7.34
N GLU A 19 -5.81 -4.26 7.14
CA GLU A 19 -5.86 -4.99 5.88
C GLU A 19 -6.57 -6.32 6.08
N ALA A 20 -7.48 -6.64 5.18
CA ALA A 20 -8.04 -7.97 5.03
C ALA A 20 -7.74 -8.46 3.62
N ALA A 21 -7.07 -9.61 3.51
CA ALA A 21 -6.61 -10.15 2.22
C ALA A 21 -6.86 -11.64 2.11
N TYR A 22 -7.18 -12.09 0.89
CA TYR A 22 -7.26 -13.48 0.52
C TYR A 22 -6.20 -13.79 -0.54
N ARG A 23 -5.47 -14.89 -0.36
CA ARG A 23 -4.36 -15.29 -1.24
C ARG A 23 -4.43 -16.80 -1.43
N THR A 24 -4.22 -17.25 -2.67
CA THR A 24 -4.19 -18.66 -3.04
C THR A 24 -2.98 -18.95 -3.92
N PRO A 25 -2.36 -20.14 -3.84
CA PRO A 25 -1.37 -20.57 -4.82
C PRO A 25 -1.99 -20.56 -6.22
N LEU A 26 -1.24 -20.05 -7.20
CA LEU A 26 -1.65 -20.01 -8.60
C LEU A 26 -1.80 -21.42 -9.19
N ALA A 27 -1.01 -22.37 -8.68
CA ALA A 27 -1.14 -23.79 -8.97
C ALA A 27 -0.91 -24.61 -7.70
N THR A 28 -1.47 -25.81 -7.64
CA THR A 28 -1.22 -26.77 -6.55
C THR A 28 0.13 -27.48 -6.70
N GLU A 29 0.59 -27.69 -7.93
CA GLU A 29 1.81 -28.43 -8.26
C GLU A 29 2.69 -27.70 -9.30
N GLY A 30 3.96 -28.09 -9.36
CA GLY A 30 4.94 -27.55 -10.30
C GLY A 30 5.44 -26.15 -9.95
N ARG A 31 6.19 -25.51 -10.87
CA ARG A 31 6.87 -24.23 -10.65
C ARG A 31 5.99 -23.05 -10.20
N TRP A 32 4.68 -23.13 -10.43
CA TRP A 32 3.72 -22.07 -10.14
C TRP A 32 3.11 -22.16 -8.73
N ASN A 33 3.38 -23.23 -7.97
CA ASN A 33 2.93 -23.36 -6.57
C ASN A 33 3.61 -22.37 -5.60
N HIS A 34 4.70 -21.74 -6.08
CA HIS A 34 5.43 -20.67 -5.42
C HIS A 34 4.86 -19.29 -5.71
N VAL A 35 3.91 -19.16 -6.64
CA VAL A 35 3.24 -17.90 -6.93
C VAL A 35 1.91 -17.87 -6.21
N LEU A 36 1.73 -16.90 -5.32
CA LEU A 36 0.47 -16.61 -4.65
C LEU A 36 -0.22 -15.46 -5.38
N VAL A 37 -1.47 -15.66 -5.79
CA VAL A 37 -2.32 -14.61 -6.33
C VAL A 37 -3.46 -14.32 -5.38
N GLY A 38 -3.90 -13.07 -5.33
CA GLY A 38 -4.94 -12.70 -4.40
C GLY A 38 -5.27 -11.22 -4.45
N GLY A 39 -6.10 -10.81 -3.51
CA GLY A 39 -6.52 -9.43 -3.37
C GLY A 39 -7.09 -9.17 -1.99
N GLY A 40 -7.41 -7.92 -1.73
CA GLY A 40 -7.89 -7.52 -0.43
C GLY A 40 -8.43 -6.12 -0.38
N LEU A 41 -8.84 -5.76 0.82
CA LEU A 41 -9.33 -4.45 1.20
C LEU A 41 -8.41 -3.86 2.27
N ARG A 42 -8.16 -2.56 2.17
CA ARG A 42 -7.49 -1.78 3.21
C ARG A 42 -8.37 -0.61 3.60
N VAL A 43 -8.45 -0.38 4.91
CA VAL A 43 -9.07 0.81 5.48
C VAL A 43 -8.04 1.50 6.35
N ALA A 44 -7.99 2.82 6.26
CA ALA A 44 -6.98 3.59 6.97
C ALA A 44 -7.58 4.84 7.60
N ARG A 45 -7.03 5.26 8.73
CA ARG A 45 -7.42 6.48 9.46
C ARG A 45 -6.17 7.35 9.63
N LYS A 46 -6.32 8.66 9.45
CA LYS A 46 -5.28 9.59 9.90
C LYS A 46 -5.25 9.62 11.44
N PRO A 47 -4.08 9.60 12.06
CA PRO A 47 -3.97 9.91 13.49
C PRO A 47 -4.56 11.31 13.71
N ALA A 48 -5.40 11.46 14.73
CA ALA A 48 -6.21 12.65 14.94
C ALA A 48 -5.33 13.90 15.09
N LEU A 49 -5.33 14.74 14.06
CA LEU A 49 -4.90 16.13 14.18
C LEU A 49 -6.14 16.94 14.59
N PRO A 50 -6.03 17.87 15.56
CA PRO A 50 -7.17 18.58 16.14
C PRO A 50 -7.99 19.44 15.15
N GLU A 51 -7.54 19.59 13.90
CA GLU A 51 -8.15 20.48 12.89
C GLU A 51 -9.03 19.77 11.84
N PHE A 52 -9.22 18.44 11.89
CA PHE A 52 -9.95 17.71 10.85
C PHE A 52 -11.03 16.79 11.43
N THR A 53 -12.30 17.22 11.33
CA THR A 53 -13.49 16.58 11.92
C THR A 53 -14.22 15.62 10.97
N ASP A 54 -13.75 15.43 9.73
CA ASP A 54 -14.41 14.51 8.80
C ASP A 54 -13.84 13.09 8.89
N ILE A 55 -14.67 12.20 9.44
CA ILE A 55 -14.45 10.75 9.52
C ILE A 55 -14.80 10.13 8.15
N THR A 56 -14.05 10.47 7.11
CA THR A 56 -14.04 9.64 5.91
C THR A 56 -12.94 8.59 6.10
N LEU A 57 -13.31 7.32 6.18
CA LEU A 57 -12.36 6.20 6.21
C LEU A 57 -12.02 5.83 4.77
N PRO A 58 -10.88 6.27 4.20
CA PRO A 58 -10.53 5.89 2.85
C PRO A 58 -10.40 4.37 2.75
N LEU A 59 -11.15 3.81 1.80
CA LEU A 59 -11.13 2.41 1.42
C LEU A 59 -10.21 2.23 0.20
N GLU A 60 -9.49 1.13 0.18
CA GLU A 60 -8.67 0.71 -0.95
C GLU A 60 -8.94 -0.75 -1.26
N VAL A 61 -9.04 -1.05 -2.55
CA VAL A 61 -9.10 -2.41 -3.08
C VAL A 61 -7.81 -2.68 -3.82
N PHE A 62 -7.22 -3.86 -3.61
CA PHE A 62 -5.98 -4.23 -4.29
C PHE A 62 -5.98 -5.68 -4.75
N LEU A 63 -5.17 -5.93 -5.77
CA LEU A 63 -4.79 -7.24 -6.31
C LEU A 63 -3.27 -7.37 -6.24
N GLN A 64 -2.80 -8.58 -6.01
CA GLN A 64 -1.37 -8.85 -5.89
C GLN A 64 -1.02 -10.24 -6.42
N ALA A 65 0.21 -10.33 -6.93
CA ALA A 65 0.88 -11.59 -7.22
C ALA A 65 2.20 -11.60 -6.46
N ARG A 66 2.45 -12.58 -5.61
CA ARG A 66 3.67 -12.69 -4.81
C ARG A 66 4.36 -14.03 -5.06
N LEU A 67 5.63 -13.99 -5.38
CA LEU A 67 6.50 -15.14 -5.30
C LEU A 67 6.84 -15.42 -3.83
N ARG A 68 6.74 -16.67 -3.40
CA ARG A 68 7.18 -17.13 -2.07
C ARG A 68 8.30 -18.16 -2.18
N ALA A 69 9.21 -18.11 -1.22
CA ALA A 69 10.22 -19.16 -1.02
C ALA A 69 10.05 -19.70 0.40
N ARG A 70 10.04 -21.02 0.59
CA ARG A 70 9.86 -21.63 1.91
C ARG A 70 11.13 -22.34 2.34
N VAL A 71 11.66 -21.95 3.50
CA VAL A 71 12.81 -22.58 4.15
C VAL A 71 12.40 -22.89 5.59
N GLY A 72 11.91 -24.12 5.81
CA GLY A 72 11.35 -24.53 7.09
C GLY A 72 10.11 -23.70 7.48
N PRO A 73 10.10 -23.04 8.65
CA PRO A 73 9.01 -22.15 9.07
C PRO A 73 9.10 -20.75 8.43
N TRP A 74 10.22 -20.38 7.81
CA TRP A 74 10.39 -19.06 7.19
C TRP A 74 9.88 -19.09 5.75
N GLU A 75 8.97 -18.18 5.40
CA GLU A 75 8.35 -18.08 4.07
C GLU A 75 8.32 -16.63 3.58
N PRO A 76 9.47 -16.05 3.18
CA PRO A 76 9.51 -14.71 2.59
C PRO A 76 8.69 -14.66 1.30
N SER A 77 8.11 -13.50 1.01
CA SER A 77 7.39 -13.27 -0.24
C SER A 77 7.62 -11.89 -0.82
N VAL A 78 7.59 -11.77 -2.16
CA VAL A 78 7.76 -10.51 -2.88
C VAL A 78 6.96 -10.52 -4.17
N GLY A 79 6.42 -9.38 -4.58
CA GLY A 79 5.86 -9.24 -5.93
C GLY A 79 5.01 -8.00 -6.14
N PRO A 80 4.47 -7.85 -7.36
CA PRO A 80 3.68 -6.69 -7.72
C PRO A 80 2.31 -6.66 -7.05
N GLU A 81 1.82 -5.45 -6.89
CA GLU A 81 0.51 -5.09 -6.38
C GLU A 81 -0.08 -3.96 -7.24
N LEU A 82 -1.36 -4.05 -7.51
CA LEU A 82 -2.14 -3.06 -8.23
C LEU A 82 -3.37 -2.75 -7.38
N GLY A 83 -3.71 -1.48 -7.21
CA GLY A 83 -4.90 -1.15 -6.45
C GLY A 83 -5.58 0.14 -6.87
N LEU A 84 -6.82 0.23 -6.44
CA LEU A 84 -7.67 1.41 -6.53
C LEU A 84 -7.80 1.97 -5.12
N SER A 85 -7.21 3.13 -4.88
CA SER A 85 -7.08 3.73 -3.56
C SER A 85 -7.92 4.99 -3.45
N GLY A 86 -8.84 5.01 -2.47
CA GLY A 86 -9.38 6.27 -1.94
C GLY A 86 -8.37 7.01 -1.05
N MET A 87 -7.23 6.39 -0.70
CA MET A 87 -6.19 6.99 0.13
C MET A 87 -5.24 7.90 -0.67
N SER A 88 -5.25 7.83 -2.01
CA SER A 88 -4.47 8.73 -2.88
C SER A 88 -5.18 10.05 -3.18
N VAL A 89 -6.47 10.17 -2.87
CA VAL A 89 -7.20 11.44 -2.95
C VAL A 89 -6.76 12.29 -1.76
N LEU A 90 -5.85 13.24 -2.01
CA LEU A 90 -5.63 14.36 -1.11
C LEU A 90 -6.99 14.99 -0.84
N TYR A 91 -7.46 14.97 0.40
CA TYR A 91 -8.70 15.67 0.77
C TYR A 91 -8.69 17.07 0.17
N ARG A 92 -9.78 17.43 -0.50
CA ARG A 92 -10.02 18.79 -0.98
C ARG A 92 -10.10 19.67 0.26
N ARG A 93 -9.00 20.33 0.62
CA ARG A 93 -9.00 21.38 1.63
C ARG A 93 -10.02 22.42 1.16
N ILE A 94 -10.98 22.81 2.00
CA ILE A 94 -11.98 23.83 1.67
C ILE A 94 -11.28 25.15 1.30
N ILE A 95 -10.10 25.37 1.87
CA ILE A 95 -9.19 26.47 1.55
C ILE A 95 -7.83 25.86 1.21
N PRO A 96 -7.34 25.98 -0.04
CA PRO A 96 -6.01 25.51 -0.39
C PRO A 96 -4.97 26.24 0.48
N ALA A 97 -4.03 25.49 1.04
CA ALA A 97 -2.90 26.12 1.71
C ALA A 97 -2.10 26.96 0.70
N GLU A 98 -1.55 28.10 1.11
CA GLU A 98 -0.67 28.90 0.25
C GLU A 98 0.44 28.00 -0.31
N GLY A 99 0.43 27.79 -1.64
CA GLY A 99 1.37 26.91 -2.34
C GLY A 99 0.83 25.55 -2.79
N GLU A 100 -0.42 25.17 -2.52
CA GLU A 100 -1.06 24.02 -3.19
C GLU A 100 -1.30 24.34 -4.68
N ASP A 101 -0.47 23.78 -5.56
CA ASP A 101 -0.67 23.90 -7.00
C ASP A 101 -1.81 22.95 -7.42
N PRO A 102 -2.94 23.45 -7.92
CA PRO A 102 -4.04 22.61 -8.40
C PRO A 102 -3.60 21.65 -9.53
N GLN A 103 -2.47 21.91 -10.22
CA GLN A 103 -1.90 20.98 -11.18
C GLN A 103 -1.33 19.72 -10.52
N GLU A 104 -0.86 19.76 -9.27
CA GLU A 104 -0.33 18.58 -8.57
C GLU A 104 -1.43 17.56 -8.26
N GLN A 105 -2.63 18.02 -7.87
CA GLN A 105 -3.77 17.13 -7.62
C GLN A 105 -4.24 16.40 -8.90
N SER A 106 -4.18 17.06 -10.06
CA SER A 106 -4.54 16.43 -11.35
C SER A 106 -3.59 15.30 -11.78
N ARG A 107 -2.41 15.18 -11.17
CA ARG A 107 -1.42 14.14 -11.47
C ARG A 107 -1.58 12.90 -10.59
N LEU A 108 -2.42 12.94 -9.56
CA LEU A 108 -2.71 11.82 -8.69
C LEU A 108 -3.84 10.98 -9.30
N SER A 109 -3.55 9.71 -9.51
CA SER A 109 -4.52 8.73 -9.96
C SER A 109 -5.14 8.01 -8.76
N PRO A 110 -6.41 7.62 -8.83
CA PRO A 110 -6.96 6.67 -7.88
C PRO A 110 -6.32 5.29 -8.05
N PHE A 111 -5.69 5.00 -9.19
CA PHE A 111 -4.94 3.76 -9.41
C PHE A 111 -3.49 3.90 -8.96
N TYR A 112 -2.95 2.81 -8.42
CA TYR A 112 -1.53 2.72 -8.11
C TYR A 112 -0.95 1.37 -8.50
N PHE A 113 0.36 1.39 -8.70
CA PHE A 113 1.18 0.19 -8.82
C PHE A 113 2.22 0.19 -7.71
N ALA A 114 2.43 -0.95 -7.06
CA ALA A 114 3.40 -1.12 -6.00
C ALA A 114 4.13 -2.46 -6.13
N ILE A 115 5.28 -2.56 -5.48
CA ILE A 115 5.98 -3.80 -5.23
C ILE A 115 5.97 -4.02 -3.72
N GLY A 116 5.40 -5.14 -3.31
CA GLY A 116 5.31 -5.57 -1.93
C GLY A 116 6.35 -6.63 -1.59
N ALA A 117 6.95 -6.56 -0.40
CA ALA A 117 7.84 -7.58 0.15
C ALA A 117 7.51 -7.87 1.61
N ALA A 118 7.45 -9.14 1.99
CA ALA A 118 7.26 -9.60 3.37
C ALA A 118 8.45 -10.51 3.73
N PRO A 119 9.61 -9.95 4.11
CA PRO A 119 10.81 -10.72 4.43
C PRO A 119 10.69 -11.49 5.75
N LEU A 120 9.94 -10.98 6.75
CA LEU A 120 9.76 -11.63 8.05
C LEU A 120 8.39 -12.31 8.15
N ARG A 121 8.11 -13.19 7.20
CA ARG A 121 6.91 -14.03 7.20
C ARG A 121 7.25 -15.44 7.64
N PHE A 122 6.46 -15.96 8.57
CA PHE A 122 6.61 -17.26 9.17
C PHE A 122 5.32 -18.07 9.06
N HIS A 123 5.48 -19.37 8.90
CA HIS A 123 4.40 -20.32 8.67
C HIS A 123 4.47 -21.46 9.70
N PHE A 124 3.45 -21.54 10.55
CA PHE A 124 3.32 -22.50 11.64
C PHE A 124 2.05 -23.35 11.43
N GLY A 125 2.19 -24.47 10.72
CA GLY A 125 1.05 -25.35 10.42
C GLY A 125 0.04 -24.69 9.48
N ARG A 126 -1.11 -24.24 10.01
CA ARG A 126 -2.12 -23.48 9.24
C ARG A 126 -2.05 -21.98 9.46
N PHE A 127 -1.21 -21.53 10.39
CA PHE A 127 -1.12 -20.12 10.76
C PHE A 127 0.07 -19.47 10.08
N THR A 128 -0.15 -18.24 9.64
CA THR A 128 0.90 -17.38 9.10
C THR A 128 0.97 -16.11 9.92
N VAL A 129 2.19 -15.74 10.28
CA VAL A 129 2.49 -14.50 10.99
C VAL A 129 3.55 -13.78 10.19
N SER A 130 3.31 -12.51 9.89
CA SER A 130 4.23 -11.67 9.15
C SER A 130 4.44 -10.39 9.93
N ALA A 131 5.70 -9.98 10.00
CA ALA A 131 6.12 -8.68 10.51
C ALA A 131 6.87 -7.95 9.40
N LEU A 132 6.86 -6.61 9.43
CA LEU A 132 7.59 -5.76 8.50
C LEU A 132 7.31 -6.07 7.02
N GLU A 133 6.07 -5.88 6.58
CA GLU A 133 5.75 -5.86 5.15
C GLU A 133 6.05 -4.46 4.57
N PHE A 134 6.76 -4.43 3.45
CA PHE A 134 7.13 -3.20 2.75
C PHE A 134 6.36 -3.13 1.44
N HIS A 135 5.73 -2.00 1.16
CA HIS A 135 5.09 -1.74 -0.11
C HIS A 135 5.62 -0.40 -0.64
N VAL A 136 6.27 -0.44 -1.80
CA VAL A 136 6.79 0.75 -2.47
C VAL A 136 6.11 0.88 -3.82
N GLY A 137 5.45 2.00 -4.05
CA GLY A 137 4.67 2.19 -5.28
C GLY A 137 4.57 3.63 -5.74
N THR A 138 3.80 3.83 -6.79
CA THR A 138 3.50 5.14 -7.37
C THR A 138 1.99 5.26 -7.60
N VAL A 139 1.46 6.42 -7.30
CA VAL A 139 0.03 6.79 -7.40
C VAL A 139 -0.19 7.81 -8.53
N SER A 140 0.76 7.96 -9.46
CA SER A 140 0.80 9.06 -10.43
C SER A 140 0.87 8.61 -11.89
N PHE A 141 0.21 9.38 -12.77
CA PHE A 141 0.40 9.27 -14.22
C PHE A 141 0.68 10.67 -14.81
N PRO A 142 1.82 10.90 -15.50
CA PRO A 142 2.90 9.95 -15.74
C PRO A 142 3.59 9.51 -14.45
N HIS A 143 3.99 8.23 -14.40
CA HIS A 143 4.73 7.65 -13.27
C HIS A 143 5.98 8.51 -13.03
N ASN A 144 6.12 9.06 -11.81
CA ASN A 144 7.33 9.66 -11.19
C ASN A 144 7.04 10.92 -10.34
N SER A 145 5.77 11.36 -10.22
CA SER A 145 5.46 12.56 -9.42
C SER A 145 5.12 12.26 -7.95
N ALA A 146 4.82 11.01 -7.61
CA ALA A 146 4.52 10.61 -6.25
C ALA A 146 5.01 9.18 -5.92
N VAL A 147 5.71 9.04 -4.79
CA VAL A 147 6.10 7.75 -4.22
C VAL A 147 5.20 7.44 -3.03
N ARG A 148 4.67 6.23 -2.99
CA ARG A 148 3.91 5.68 -1.87
C ARG A 148 4.77 4.67 -1.13
N LEU A 149 4.91 4.87 0.17
CA LEU A 149 5.53 3.92 1.09
C LEU A 149 4.48 3.44 2.08
N GLN A 150 4.35 2.13 2.23
CA GLN A 150 3.49 1.50 3.23
C GLN A 150 4.28 0.43 3.98
N LEU A 151 4.13 0.44 5.30
CA LEU A 151 4.78 -0.47 6.24
C LEU A 151 3.71 -1.25 7.00
N GLY A 152 3.62 -2.55 6.76
CA GLY A 152 2.82 -3.48 7.53
C GLY A 152 3.60 -3.94 8.76
N LEU A 153 3.15 -3.56 9.95
CA LEU A 153 3.84 -3.91 11.20
C LEU A 153 3.58 -5.35 11.62
N LEU A 154 2.32 -5.78 11.52
CA LEU A 154 1.88 -7.11 11.92
C LEU A 154 0.75 -7.57 11.00
N HIS A 155 0.84 -8.81 10.53
CA HIS A 155 -0.20 -9.48 9.76
C HIS A 155 -0.34 -10.92 10.26
N GLY A 156 -1.58 -11.33 10.53
CA GLY A 156 -1.93 -12.68 10.91
C GLY A 156 -2.89 -13.27 9.90
N GLY A 157 -2.67 -14.52 9.49
CA GLY A 157 -3.51 -15.18 8.50
C GLY A 157 -3.62 -16.68 8.73
N ILE A 158 -4.62 -17.28 8.11
CA ILE A 158 -4.83 -18.73 8.09
C ILE A 158 -4.65 -19.20 6.65
N GLN A 159 -3.81 -20.21 6.45
CA GLN A 159 -3.66 -20.91 5.18
C GLN A 159 -4.54 -22.15 5.20
N LEU A 160 -5.47 -22.21 4.26
CA LEU A 160 -6.40 -23.33 4.03
C LEU A 160 -5.88 -24.23 2.91
#